data_AF-A0A0K2UXA3-F1
#
_entry.id   AF-A0A0K2UXA3-F1
#
_cell.length_a   1.000
_cell.length_b   1.000
_cell.length_c   1.000
_cell.angle_alpha   90.00
_cell.angle_beta   90.00
_cell.angle_gamma   90.00
#
_symmetry.space_group_name_H-M   'P 1'
#
loop_
_entity.id
_entity.type
_entity.pdbx_description
1 polymer ?
#
loop_
_entity_poly.entity_id
_entity_poly.type
_entity_poly.pdbx_seq_one_letter_code
_entity_poly.pdbx_strand_id
1 'polypeptide(L)'
;YFKIFSYPFHNGMITGLDVCQRKPLVVTCGADHTIRIWNYLTLELELSKDFKENLFSVALHPSGMYLCAGFSDKLRLMNILIDDIRTFREFNVKASSVCSFSCGGHLLAAASSVPQISLFSTVDFQNRVNLRGHEGHVTSLAWSSDDRKLVSCADDGSLYEWNIDEGYRVEENVLKECSYNDLTLSPCGEYVYAIGSDKTVKMMHKSELLKEVDLHTFTLSSIILSRDGKMLFAGSVTGKILSIKFPLTLPGNWNEYEVHGDTVSQIKLSLEDRVLISAGRDGSLCFWSVGVAPNGEPPELIDPDFEYTNEILITKTELEEKNALIHSLRQRVEETRTESEYQMRLKDNWYNKKMKEERNNFYKEIDDLRSMIGKYENEAALEKSKFKNSLAEEKQNNEKALIQQGENYKAKLIVEYQKFDALEETHKTLQSNFNKRMKSNKEKMNKALEEMKSSCDKQLKENEDEMVKREEEGSSKVSDIEEMLKQTEQDADKEILELRMKYEKTLKVEKESNIRLRGEIGVIKKKYQSIMKDTEEQKVSIQNMNTENQKLNTSIKTLEKDITDLKKEINSRDDSIGEKEKEIINLKRSVMELRKNR
;
A
#
# COMPACT_ATOMS: atom_id res chain seq x y z
N TYR A 1 9.70 43.15 25.55
CA TYR A 1 8.23 43.08 25.58
C TYR A 1 7.77 43.52 26.97
N PHE A 2 7.07 44.64 27.09
CA PHE A 2 6.45 45.03 28.36
C PHE A 2 5.14 44.24 28.50
N LYS A 3 5.05 43.41 29.53
CA LYS A 3 3.79 42.73 29.89
C LYS A 3 3.24 43.44 31.12
N ILE A 4 2.02 43.95 31.02
CA ILE A 4 1.30 44.60 32.13
C ILE A 4 0.62 43.46 32.89
N PHE A 5 0.92 43.32 34.18
CA PHE A 5 0.55 42.11 34.94
C PHE A 5 -0.53 42.35 35.98
N SER A 6 -0.56 43.52 36.63
CA SER A 6 -1.49 43.78 37.72
C SER A 6 -2.04 45.21 37.66
N TYR A 7 -3.34 45.34 37.94
CA TYR A 7 -4.07 46.62 38.05
C TYR A 7 -3.94 47.39 39.40
N PRO A 8 -3.34 46.88 40.49
CA PRO A 8 -3.19 47.68 41.69
C PRO A 8 -1.92 48.53 41.59
N PHE A 9 -1.93 49.56 40.75
CA PHE A 9 -0.96 50.65 40.89
C PHE A 9 -1.14 51.31 42.26
N HIS A 10 -0.06 51.85 42.84
CA HIS A 10 -0.26 52.80 43.93
C HIS A 10 -0.99 54.01 43.36
N ASN A 11 -1.98 54.53 44.09
CA ASN A 11 -2.72 55.73 43.66
C ASN A 11 -1.92 57.03 43.90
N GLY A 12 -0.59 56.91 43.98
CA GLY A 12 0.36 57.98 44.29
C GLY A 12 1.80 57.46 44.24
N MET A 13 2.76 58.32 44.61
CA MET A 13 4.18 57.98 44.55
C MET A 13 4.55 56.81 45.47
N ILE A 14 5.39 55.90 44.97
CA ILE A 14 6.00 54.85 45.80
C ILE A 14 7.20 55.49 46.52
N THR A 15 7.13 55.57 47.84
CA THR A 15 8.15 56.22 48.68
C THR A 15 9.23 55.26 49.15
N GLY A 16 8.93 53.97 49.25
CA GLY A 16 9.88 52.95 49.67
C GLY A 16 9.62 51.59 49.03
N LEU A 17 10.72 50.87 48.81
CA LEU A 17 10.80 49.56 48.18
C LEU A 17 11.86 48.73 48.90
N ASP A 18 11.50 47.51 49.31
CA ASP A 18 12.47 46.56 49.84
C ASP A 18 12.17 45.13 49.42
N VAL A 19 13.20 44.27 49.42
CA VAL A 19 13.15 42.91 48.88
C VAL A 19 13.57 41.90 49.95
N CYS A 20 12.86 40.78 50.01
CA CYS A 20 13.20 39.68 50.89
C CYS A 20 14.37 38.86 50.33
N GLN A 21 15.27 38.42 51.21
CA GLN A 21 16.36 37.53 50.83
C GLN A 21 15.90 36.07 50.74
N ARG A 22 15.14 35.57 51.74
CA ARG A 22 14.75 34.14 51.81
C ARG A 22 13.49 33.78 51.04
N LYS A 23 12.69 34.77 50.64
CA LYS A 23 11.42 34.59 49.94
C LYS A 23 11.34 35.48 48.70
N PRO A 24 10.52 35.13 47.71
CA PRO A 24 10.34 35.94 46.52
C PRO A 24 9.39 37.13 46.77
N LEU A 25 9.54 37.82 47.89
CA LEU A 25 8.65 38.90 48.31
C LEU A 25 9.29 40.27 48.16
N VAL A 26 8.48 41.23 47.73
CA VAL A 26 8.80 42.64 47.62
C VAL A 26 7.76 43.42 48.36
N VAL A 27 8.19 44.43 49.13
CA VAL A 27 7.27 45.34 49.79
C VAL A 27 7.41 46.72 49.21
N THR A 28 6.26 47.33 48.90
CA THR A 28 6.17 48.72 48.51
C THR A 28 5.34 49.50 49.52
N CYS A 29 5.74 50.73 49.77
CA CYS A 29 4.89 51.72 50.42
C CYS A 29 4.70 52.94 49.52
N GLY A 30 3.50 53.51 49.58
CA GLY A 30 3.17 54.69 48.80
C GLY A 30 2.53 55.80 49.61
N ALA A 31 2.48 56.97 48.98
CA ALA A 31 1.72 58.12 49.47
C ALA A 31 0.20 57.88 49.49
N ASP A 32 -0.27 56.75 48.93
CA ASP A 32 -1.65 56.28 49.04
C ASP A 32 -1.96 55.61 50.40
N HIS A 33 -1.02 55.68 51.35
CA HIS A 33 -1.11 55.11 52.69
C HIS A 33 -1.23 53.58 52.72
N THR A 34 -0.85 52.90 51.63
CA THR A 34 -0.89 51.44 51.57
C THR A 34 0.50 50.83 51.69
N ILE A 35 0.59 49.71 52.42
CA ILE A 35 1.69 48.77 52.32
C ILE A 35 1.20 47.61 51.45
N ARG A 36 1.98 47.26 50.43
CA ARG A 36 1.67 46.18 49.49
C ARG A 36 2.82 45.20 49.43
N ILE A 37 2.50 43.92 49.50
CA ILE A 37 3.44 42.81 49.38
C ILE A 37 3.18 42.10 48.07
N TRP A 38 4.20 42.05 47.25
CA TRP A 38 4.20 41.48 45.92
C TRP A 38 5.07 40.25 45.90
N ASN A 39 4.62 39.22 45.20
CA ASN A 39 5.47 38.09 44.87
C ASN A 39 6.00 38.27 43.46
N TYR A 40 7.32 38.42 43.31
CA TYR A 40 7.92 38.72 42.01
C TYR A 40 8.12 37.49 41.12
N LEU A 41 7.90 36.27 41.64
CA LEU A 41 7.88 35.05 40.82
C LEU A 41 6.50 34.80 40.22
N THR A 42 5.45 34.91 41.04
CA THR A 42 4.06 34.78 40.56
C THR A 42 3.57 36.06 39.87
N LEU A 43 4.23 37.19 40.14
CA LEU A 43 3.87 38.54 39.69
C LEU A 43 2.50 38.99 40.20
N GLU A 44 2.10 38.50 41.38
CA GLU A 44 0.80 38.80 42.00
C GLU A 44 0.97 39.64 43.27
N LEU A 45 -0.06 40.44 43.58
CA LEU A 45 -0.20 41.11 44.86
C LEU A 45 -0.72 40.10 45.87
N GLU A 46 0.12 39.68 46.82
CA GLU A 46 -0.28 38.72 47.85
C GLU A 46 -1.08 39.39 48.97
N LEU A 47 -0.63 40.57 49.41
CA LEU A 47 -1.23 41.24 50.56
C LEU A 47 -1.20 42.76 50.38
N SER A 48 -2.28 43.42 50.79
CA SER A 48 -2.34 44.87 50.84
C SER A 48 -3.06 45.32 52.09
N LYS A 49 -2.53 46.35 52.75
CA LYS A 49 -3.14 46.96 53.93
C LYS A 49 -3.09 48.47 53.85
N ASP A 50 -4.22 49.10 54.13
CA ASP A 50 -4.39 50.54 54.21
C ASP A 50 -4.17 51.05 55.63
N PHE A 51 -3.54 52.21 55.74
CA PHE A 51 -3.31 52.92 56.98
C PHE A 51 -3.83 54.36 56.89
N LYS A 52 -4.02 55.02 58.03
CA LYS A 52 -4.51 56.41 58.08
C LYS A 52 -3.41 57.46 58.03
N GLU A 53 -2.19 57.06 58.37
CA GLU A 53 -1.03 57.94 58.50
C GLU A 53 -0.14 57.85 57.26
N ASN A 54 0.63 58.91 56.98
CA ASN A 54 1.59 58.90 55.87
C ASN A 54 2.70 57.87 56.14
N LEU A 55 3.07 57.12 55.09
CA LEU A 55 4.24 56.26 55.09
C LEU A 55 5.38 56.93 54.31
N PHE A 56 6.58 56.84 54.85
CA PHE A 56 7.78 57.37 54.22
C PHE A 56 8.71 56.25 53.75
N SER A 57 8.97 55.27 54.62
CA SER A 57 9.92 54.20 54.34
C SER A 57 9.36 52.84 54.75
N VAL A 58 9.79 51.78 54.06
CA VAL A 58 9.55 50.40 54.46
C VAL A 58 10.83 49.59 54.31
N ALA A 59 11.05 48.68 55.24
CA ALA A 59 12.08 47.65 55.19
C ALA A 59 11.45 46.30 55.51
N LEU A 60 11.91 45.25 54.85
CA LEU A 60 11.47 43.90 55.10
C LEU A 60 12.61 43.09 55.73
N HIS A 61 12.29 42.32 56.76
CA HIS A 61 13.28 41.50 57.43
C HIS A 61 13.73 40.34 56.51
N PRO A 62 15.02 39.95 56.48
CA PRO A 62 15.54 38.92 55.57
C PRO A 62 14.80 37.57 55.57
N SER A 63 14.09 37.24 56.67
CA SER A 63 13.24 36.05 56.77
C SER A 63 11.89 36.14 56.04
N GLY A 64 11.42 37.35 55.70
CA GLY A 64 10.10 37.57 55.10
C GLY A 64 8.92 37.36 56.04
N MET A 65 9.15 37.41 57.36
CA MET A 65 8.11 37.26 58.38
C MET A 65 7.73 38.57 59.07
N TYR A 66 8.67 39.52 59.06
CA TYR A 66 8.53 40.81 59.72
C TYR A 66 8.80 41.91 58.71
N LEU A 67 8.11 43.03 58.87
CA LEU A 67 8.41 44.27 58.18
C LEU A 67 8.49 45.42 59.18
N CYS A 68 9.21 46.46 58.80
CA CYS A 68 9.28 47.70 59.52
C CYS A 68 8.79 48.81 58.60
N ALA A 69 7.84 49.61 59.09
CA ALA A 69 7.25 50.71 58.34
C ALA A 69 7.41 52.02 59.12
N GLY A 70 7.95 53.02 58.43
CA GLY A 70 8.13 54.37 58.91
C GLY A 70 6.91 55.22 58.67
N PHE A 71 6.12 55.49 59.71
CA PHE A 71 5.01 56.43 59.64
C PHE A 71 5.44 57.85 60.02
N SER A 72 4.57 58.82 59.72
CA SER A 72 4.75 60.20 60.17
C SER A 72 4.84 60.34 61.69
N ASP A 73 4.10 59.51 62.44
CA ASP A 73 4.11 59.55 63.91
C ASP A 73 5.20 58.65 64.50
N LYS A 74 5.20 57.36 64.15
CA LYS A 74 6.08 56.36 64.76
C LYS A 74 6.60 55.33 63.76
N LEU A 75 7.70 54.69 64.12
CA LEU A 75 8.22 53.52 63.43
C LEU A 75 7.50 52.27 63.97
N ARG A 76 6.83 51.51 63.11
CA ARG A 76 6.07 50.31 63.51
C ARG A 76 6.71 49.05 62.96
N LEU A 77 6.96 48.07 63.83
CA LEU A 77 7.37 46.72 63.46
C LEU A 77 6.12 45.84 63.39
N MET A 78 5.94 45.17 62.27
CA MET A 78 4.76 44.39 61.94
C MET A 78 5.12 42.96 61.55
N ASN A 79 4.23 42.02 61.87
CA ASN A 79 4.28 40.65 61.39
C ASN A 79 3.49 40.54 60.09
N ILE A 80 4.07 39.83 59.13
CA ILE A 80 3.41 39.42 57.89
C ILE A 80 2.73 38.08 58.19
N LEU A 81 1.42 38.09 58.37
CA LEU A 81 0.60 36.88 58.45
C LEU A 81 0.08 36.52 57.06
N ILE A 82 -0.59 35.37 56.94
CA ILE A 82 -1.14 34.90 55.66
C ILE A 82 -2.18 35.87 55.06
N ASP A 83 -3.07 36.42 55.90
CA ASP A 83 -4.21 37.24 55.47
C ASP A 83 -4.12 38.70 55.96
N ASP A 84 -3.15 39.05 56.82
CA ASP A 84 -3.09 40.38 57.46
C ASP A 84 -1.67 40.80 57.87
N ILE A 85 -1.44 42.11 57.97
CA ILE A 85 -0.22 42.72 58.51
C ILE A 85 -0.51 43.30 59.89
N ARG A 86 0.05 42.73 60.96
CA ARG A 86 -0.25 43.18 62.34
C ARG A 86 0.94 43.85 63.00
N THR A 87 0.72 45.05 63.52
CA THR A 87 1.68 45.78 64.35
C THR A 87 1.83 45.09 65.70
N PHE A 88 3.06 44.73 66.07
CA PHE A 88 3.32 44.17 67.41
C PHE A 88 4.24 45.07 68.25
N ARG A 89 5.00 45.97 67.62
CA ARG A 89 5.87 46.91 68.33
C ARG A 89 5.89 48.27 67.64
N GLU A 90 5.92 49.33 68.45
CA GLU A 90 6.11 50.70 68.00
C GLU A 90 7.34 51.32 68.66
N PHE A 91 8.09 52.11 67.90
CA PHE A 91 9.21 52.92 68.39
C PHE A 91 8.90 54.40 68.21
N ASN A 92 9.29 55.22 69.20
CA ASN A 92 9.09 56.66 69.19
C ASN A 92 10.12 57.38 68.30
N VAL A 93 10.16 57.03 67.02
CA VAL A 93 10.95 57.72 65.98
C VAL A 93 9.97 58.34 65.00
N LYS A 94 9.95 59.67 64.96
CA LYS A 94 9.04 60.44 64.09
C LYS A 94 9.59 60.54 62.68
N ALA A 95 8.70 60.41 61.70
CA ALA A 95 8.97 60.61 60.28
C ALA A 95 10.31 60.02 59.85
N SER A 96 10.44 58.68 59.88
CA SER A 96 11.66 58.05 59.43
C SER A 96 11.76 58.13 57.90
N SER A 97 12.79 58.80 57.39
CA SER A 97 13.03 58.94 55.95
C SER A 97 13.46 57.63 55.32
N VAL A 98 14.29 56.86 56.05
CA VAL A 98 14.88 55.60 55.60
C VAL A 98 14.86 54.60 56.74
N CYS A 99 14.46 53.38 56.44
CA CYS A 99 14.64 52.24 57.33
C CYS A 99 15.29 51.10 56.55
N SER A 100 16.15 50.33 57.22
CA SER A 100 16.84 49.20 56.60
C SER A 100 17.21 48.16 57.66
N PHE A 101 16.95 46.89 57.37
CA PHE A 101 17.41 45.77 58.20
C PHE A 101 18.84 45.38 57.85
N SER A 102 19.56 44.83 58.82
CA SER A 102 20.84 44.18 58.58
C SER A 102 20.66 42.88 57.77
N CYS A 103 21.72 42.40 57.11
CA CYS A 103 21.68 41.19 56.29
C CYS A 103 21.30 39.94 57.10
N GLY A 104 21.79 39.85 58.34
CA GLY A 104 21.41 38.81 59.30
C GLY A 104 20.08 39.09 60.02
N GLY A 105 19.52 40.29 59.86
CA GLY A 105 18.22 40.70 60.40
C GLY A 105 18.17 40.96 61.91
N HIS A 106 19.31 40.88 62.61
CA HIS A 106 19.38 41.07 64.07
C HIS A 106 19.33 42.56 64.49
N LEU A 107 19.58 43.46 63.54
CA LEU A 107 19.53 44.91 63.74
C LEU A 107 18.63 45.59 62.70
N LEU A 108 18.06 46.71 63.12
CA LEU A 108 17.23 47.61 62.32
C LEU A 108 17.80 49.02 62.46
N ALA A 109 18.18 49.64 61.34
CA ALA A 109 18.50 51.06 61.30
C ALA A 109 17.29 51.86 60.85
N ALA A 110 17.02 52.96 61.55
CA ALA A 110 16.04 53.95 61.14
C ALA A 110 16.66 55.34 61.22
N ALA A 111 16.66 56.03 60.09
CA ALA A 111 16.99 57.45 60.01
C ALA A 111 15.73 58.27 60.25
N SER A 112 15.77 59.20 61.19
CA SER A 112 14.67 60.12 61.47
C SER A 112 14.80 61.40 60.64
N SER A 113 13.75 62.23 60.65
CA SER A 113 13.85 63.65 60.29
C SER A 113 14.89 64.42 61.10
N VAL A 114 15.15 64.00 62.35
CA VAL A 114 16.29 64.47 63.15
C VAL A 114 17.56 63.84 62.58
N PRO A 115 18.69 64.56 62.48
CA PRO A 115 19.94 64.05 61.89
C PRO A 115 20.66 63.06 62.84
N GLN A 116 19.94 62.01 63.21
CA GLN A 116 20.36 60.93 64.07
C GLN A 116 19.82 59.63 63.47
N ILE A 117 20.68 58.62 63.41
CA ILE A 117 20.32 57.26 63.01
C ILE A 117 20.16 56.44 64.28
N SER A 118 19.01 55.82 64.47
CA SER A 118 18.74 54.95 65.61
C SER A 118 18.83 53.49 65.20
N LEU A 119 19.66 52.73 65.92
CA LEU A 119 19.82 51.28 65.75
C LEU A 119 19.00 50.54 66.81
N PHE A 120 18.11 49.68 66.36
CA PHE A 120 17.28 48.83 67.21
C PHE A 120 17.69 47.37 67.06
N SER A 121 17.73 46.63 68.17
CA SER A 121 17.83 45.18 68.11
C SER A 121 16.45 44.58 67.80
N THR A 122 16.38 43.66 66.85
CA THR A 122 15.15 42.93 66.51
C THR A 122 14.85 41.77 67.47
N VAL A 123 15.80 41.43 68.35
CA VAL A 123 15.63 40.40 69.38
C VAL A 123 15.02 41.01 70.64
N ASP A 124 15.62 42.10 71.13
CA ASP A 124 15.20 42.74 72.38
C ASP A 124 14.17 43.86 72.17
N PHE A 125 14.00 44.33 70.93
CA PHE A 125 13.18 45.50 70.57
C PHE A 125 13.53 46.75 71.39
N GLN A 126 14.82 46.94 71.66
CA GLN A 126 15.37 48.09 72.35
C GLN A 126 16.35 48.83 71.44
N ASN A 127 16.45 50.15 71.66
CA ASN A 127 17.45 50.98 70.99
C ASN A 127 18.83 50.64 71.58
N ARG A 128 19.74 50.17 70.72
CA ARG A 128 21.11 49.80 71.07
C ARG A 128 22.03 51.01 71.02
N VAL A 129 22.01 51.73 69.91
CA VAL A 129 22.94 52.83 69.62
C VAL A 129 22.23 53.93 68.85
N ASN A 130 22.54 55.18 69.20
CA ASN A 130 22.11 56.36 68.46
C ASN A 130 23.35 57.02 67.83
N LEU A 131 23.45 56.93 66.51
CA LEU A 131 24.55 57.49 65.74
C LEU A 131 24.22 58.96 65.43
N ARG A 132 25.02 59.86 66.00
CA ARG A 132 24.88 61.31 65.85
C ARG A 132 26.08 61.86 65.09
N GLY A 133 25.85 62.74 64.14
CA GLY A 133 26.93 63.43 63.44
C GLY A 133 26.50 64.13 62.17
N HIS A 134 25.45 63.64 61.48
CA HIS A 134 24.95 64.30 60.29
C HIS A 134 24.41 65.69 60.67
N GLU A 135 24.50 66.66 59.75
CA GLU A 135 23.89 67.97 59.92
C GLU A 135 22.60 68.07 59.09
N GLY A 136 22.55 67.33 57.97
CA GLY A 136 21.42 67.21 57.06
C GLY A 136 20.55 65.96 57.26
N HIS A 137 19.59 65.80 56.36
CA HIS A 137 18.71 64.64 56.32
C HIS A 137 19.42 63.45 55.69
N VAL A 138 19.39 62.31 56.38
CA VAL A 138 19.93 61.06 55.85
C VAL A 138 19.01 60.53 54.75
N THR A 139 19.58 60.38 53.55
CA THR A 139 18.89 59.99 52.32
C THR A 139 19.00 58.51 52.01
N SER A 140 20.08 57.84 52.44
CA SER A 140 20.23 56.38 52.29
C SER A 140 21.11 55.74 53.35
N LEU A 141 20.93 54.43 53.53
CA LEU A 141 21.59 53.56 54.48
C LEU A 141 21.93 52.23 53.81
N ALA A 142 23.19 51.81 53.86
CA ALA A 142 23.60 50.47 53.43
C ALA A 142 24.37 49.72 54.51
N TRP A 143 24.02 48.46 54.68
CA TRP A 143 24.65 47.52 55.59
C TRP A 143 25.75 46.75 54.89
N SER A 144 26.85 46.48 55.59
CA SER A 144 27.82 45.48 55.14
C SER A 144 27.24 44.08 55.24
N SER A 145 27.69 43.16 54.38
CA SER A 145 27.31 41.73 54.39
C SER A 145 27.56 41.05 55.75
N ASP A 146 28.55 41.54 56.51
CA ASP A 146 28.92 41.03 57.84
C ASP A 146 28.15 41.69 58.98
N ASP A 147 27.25 42.64 58.70
CA ASP A 147 26.46 43.42 59.66
C ASP A 147 27.25 44.27 60.68
N ARG A 148 28.58 44.34 60.57
CA ARG A 148 29.43 45.12 61.50
C ARG A 148 29.58 46.59 61.13
N LYS A 149 29.37 46.92 59.87
CA LYS A 149 29.47 48.29 59.34
C LYS A 149 28.14 48.76 58.78
N LEU A 150 27.82 50.02 59.05
CA LEU A 150 26.72 50.75 58.42
C LEU A 150 27.30 51.99 57.73
N VAL A 151 26.93 52.22 56.48
CA VAL A 151 27.26 53.45 55.76
C VAL A 151 26.01 54.28 55.57
N SER A 152 26.10 55.58 55.84
CA SER A 152 25.00 56.52 55.68
C SER A 152 25.44 57.71 54.83
N CYS A 153 24.53 58.18 53.97
CA CYS A 153 24.71 59.41 53.21
C CYS A 153 23.57 60.39 53.49
N ALA A 154 23.87 61.68 53.35
CA ALA A 154 22.94 62.76 53.61
C ALA A 154 23.00 63.84 52.53
N ASP A 155 21.97 64.67 52.51
CA ASP A 155 21.81 65.80 51.58
C ASP A 155 22.80 66.96 51.82
N ASP A 156 23.43 67.00 53.00
CA ASP A 156 24.52 67.91 53.36
C ASP A 156 25.88 67.56 52.70
N GLY A 157 25.90 66.50 51.90
CA GLY A 157 27.10 66.02 51.21
C GLY A 157 28.04 65.21 52.09
N SER A 158 27.54 64.74 53.23
CA SER A 158 28.30 63.92 54.15
C SER A 158 28.01 62.42 53.95
N LEU A 159 29.08 61.63 53.88
CA LEU A 159 29.05 60.17 53.84
C LEU A 159 29.89 59.61 54.98
N TYR A 160 29.22 58.88 55.87
CA TYR A 160 29.79 58.41 57.12
C TYR A 160 29.77 56.88 57.16
N GLU A 161 30.88 56.28 57.57
CA GLU A 161 30.92 54.86 57.92
C GLU A 161 30.94 54.69 59.44
N TRP A 162 30.06 53.83 59.93
CA TRP A 162 29.86 53.57 61.35
C TRP A 162 30.28 52.14 61.69
N ASN A 163 31.04 51.99 62.78
CA ASN A 163 31.22 50.70 63.42
C ASN A 163 30.07 50.48 64.41
N ILE A 164 29.32 49.41 64.21
CA ILE A 164 28.13 49.13 65.00
C ILE A 164 28.47 48.58 66.39
N ASP A 165 29.55 47.79 66.48
CA ASP A 165 29.95 47.18 67.76
C ASP A 165 30.36 48.25 68.78
N GLU A 166 31.03 49.30 68.31
CA GLU A 166 31.56 50.36 69.16
C GLU A 166 30.69 51.64 69.13
N GLY A 167 29.78 51.76 68.16
CA GLY A 167 28.82 52.85 68.07
C GLY A 167 29.40 54.22 67.72
N TYR A 168 30.60 54.26 67.12
CA TYR A 168 31.25 55.48 66.68
C TYR A 168 31.56 55.47 65.18
N ARG A 169 31.83 56.66 64.66
CA ARG A 169 32.14 56.89 63.25
C ARG A 169 33.60 56.55 62.96
N VAL A 170 33.83 55.64 62.01
CA VAL A 170 35.17 55.20 61.62
C VAL A 170 35.71 56.07 60.50
N GLU A 171 34.88 56.32 59.49
CA GLU A 171 35.30 57.00 58.27
C GLU A 171 34.37 58.14 57.87
N GLU A 172 34.98 59.06 57.12
CA GLU A 172 34.50 60.41 56.95
C GLU A 172 34.81 60.92 55.54
N ASN A 173 33.78 61.09 54.71
CA ASN A 173 33.91 61.80 53.45
C ASN A 173 32.83 62.88 53.35
N VAL A 174 33.25 64.15 53.29
CA VAL A 174 32.33 65.29 53.22
C VAL A 174 32.67 66.11 51.99
N LEU A 175 31.74 66.12 51.03
CA LEU A 175 31.80 66.91 49.81
C LEU A 175 30.63 67.89 49.83
N LYS A 176 30.87 69.08 50.42
CA LYS A 176 29.84 70.11 50.65
C LYS A 176 29.13 70.61 49.39
N GLU A 177 29.72 70.39 48.22
CA GLU A 177 29.16 70.82 46.94
C GLU A 177 28.17 69.79 46.36
N CYS A 178 28.12 68.57 46.90
CA CYS A 178 27.28 67.47 46.41
C CYS A 178 26.19 67.12 47.43
N SER A 179 24.93 67.03 47.02
CA SER A 179 23.89 66.37 47.83
C SER A 179 23.82 64.89 47.46
N TYR A 180 24.11 63.97 48.38
CA TYR A 180 24.02 62.54 48.11
C TYR A 180 22.56 62.06 48.16
N ASN A 181 22.14 61.34 47.12
CA ASN A 181 20.78 60.81 47.00
C ASN A 181 20.69 59.35 47.46
N ASP A 182 21.66 58.52 47.08
CA ASP A 182 21.67 57.10 47.41
C ASP A 182 23.10 56.54 47.46
N LEU A 183 23.26 55.39 48.09
CA LEU A 183 24.53 54.72 48.28
C LEU A 183 24.39 53.19 48.23
N THR A 184 25.43 52.49 47.76
CA THR A 184 25.52 51.03 47.82
C THR A 184 26.93 50.60 48.21
N LEU A 185 27.02 49.45 48.88
CA LEU A 185 28.29 48.83 49.26
C LEU A 185 28.72 47.75 48.28
N SER A 186 30.03 47.49 48.21
CA SER A 186 30.54 46.28 47.57
C SER A 186 30.17 45.02 48.37
N PRO A 187 30.10 43.85 47.72
CA PRO A 187 29.78 42.60 48.42
C PRO A 187 30.75 42.26 49.55
N CYS A 188 32.02 42.67 49.41
CA CYS A 188 33.07 42.54 50.41
C CYS A 188 33.04 43.65 51.49
N GLY A 189 32.20 44.67 51.35
CA GLY A 189 32.08 45.79 52.30
C GLY A 189 33.29 46.73 52.35
N GLU A 190 34.17 46.66 51.34
CA GLU A 190 35.39 47.49 51.27
C GLU A 190 35.21 48.79 50.47
N TYR A 191 34.32 48.80 49.48
CA TYR A 191 34.13 49.96 48.60
C TYR A 191 32.71 50.49 48.74
N VAL A 192 32.60 51.82 48.78
CA VAL A 192 31.32 52.53 48.80
C VAL A 192 31.11 53.17 47.44
N TYR A 193 29.93 52.97 46.85
CA TYR A 193 29.48 53.68 45.65
C TYR A 193 28.39 54.66 46.07
N ALA A 194 28.65 55.94 45.88
CA ALA A 194 27.72 57.00 46.23
C ALA A 194 27.40 57.86 45.01
N ILE A 195 26.18 58.37 44.98
CA ILE A 195 25.69 59.23 43.91
C ILE A 195 24.95 60.42 44.49
N GLY A 196 25.06 61.55 43.81
CA GLY A 196 24.39 62.79 44.21
C GLY A 196 23.93 63.66 43.05
N SER A 197 23.64 64.92 43.40
CA SER A 197 23.25 66.01 42.49
C SER A 197 24.22 66.24 41.33
N ASP A 198 25.48 65.87 41.52
CA ASP A 198 26.61 66.21 40.66
C ASP A 198 26.70 65.32 39.42
N LYS A 199 25.72 64.42 39.23
CA LYS A 199 25.59 63.51 38.07
C LYS A 199 26.74 62.49 37.92
N THR A 200 27.56 62.37 38.96
CA THR A 200 28.72 61.48 39.02
C THR A 200 28.43 60.27 39.90
N VAL A 201 28.91 59.10 39.49
CA VAL A 201 29.06 57.94 40.37
C VAL A 201 30.45 57.97 41.00
N LYS A 202 30.50 58.07 42.33
CA LYS A 202 31.74 58.16 43.10
C LYS A 202 32.03 56.81 43.78
N MET A 203 33.21 56.26 43.54
CA MET A 203 33.72 55.07 44.22
C MET A 203 34.74 55.49 45.27
N MET A 204 34.46 55.15 46.52
CA MET A 204 35.26 55.53 47.69
C MET A 204 35.78 54.29 48.41
N HIS A 205 36.96 54.45 49.01
CA HIS A 205 37.59 53.47 49.89
C HIS A 205 38.40 54.20 50.94
N LYS A 206 38.25 53.87 52.23
CA LYS A 206 39.09 54.43 53.30
C LYS A 206 39.07 55.95 53.35
N SER A 207 37.89 56.56 53.24
CA SER A 207 37.68 58.02 53.12
C SER A 207 38.25 58.70 51.86
N GLU A 208 38.94 57.98 50.97
CA GLU A 208 39.50 58.51 49.73
C GLU A 208 38.58 58.27 48.52
N LEU A 209 38.49 59.26 47.62
CA LEU A 209 37.81 59.13 46.34
C LEU A 209 38.75 58.45 45.32
N LEU A 210 38.44 57.21 44.95
CA LEU A 210 39.27 56.42 44.04
C LEU A 210 38.93 56.67 42.57
N LYS A 211 37.63 56.70 42.25
CA LYS A 211 37.14 56.89 40.88
C LYS A 211 35.87 57.72 40.88
N GLU A 212 35.77 58.58 39.87
CA GLU A 212 34.59 59.37 39.57
C GLU A 212 34.22 59.13 38.11
N VAL A 213 32.98 58.71 37.88
CA VAL A 213 32.42 58.52 36.54
C VAL A 213 31.31 59.54 36.35
N ASP A 214 31.56 60.54 35.52
CA ASP A 214 30.56 61.54 35.16
C ASP A 214 29.63 60.99 34.07
N LEU A 215 28.33 60.98 34.36
CA LEU A 215 27.30 60.55 33.41
C LEU A 215 26.72 61.74 32.62
N HIS A 216 27.19 62.97 32.90
CA HIS A 216 26.97 64.29 32.27
C HIS A 216 25.51 64.76 32.08
N THR A 217 24.60 63.87 31.73
CA THR A 217 23.24 64.14 31.29
C THR A 217 22.18 63.80 32.34
N PHE A 218 22.46 62.85 33.23
CA PHE A 218 21.46 62.32 34.17
C PHE A 218 21.76 62.69 35.61
N THR A 219 20.82 63.37 36.28
CA THR A 219 20.77 63.40 37.75
C THR A 219 20.22 62.08 38.23
N LEU A 220 21.00 61.38 39.04
CA LEU A 220 20.66 60.04 39.50
C LEU A 220 19.99 60.08 40.88
N SER A 221 18.99 59.23 41.06
CA SER A 221 18.18 59.15 42.26
C SER A 221 18.48 57.92 43.12
N SER A 222 18.80 56.78 42.51
CA SER A 222 19.01 55.51 43.23
C SER A 222 20.13 54.67 42.62
N ILE A 223 20.76 53.81 43.41
CA ILE A 223 21.83 52.92 42.94
C ILE A 223 21.79 51.57 43.64
N ILE A 224 22.12 50.53 42.87
CA ILE A 224 22.29 49.18 43.41
C ILE A 224 23.46 48.51 42.70
N LEU A 225 24.29 47.84 43.48
CA LEU A 225 25.32 46.93 42.96
C LEU A 225 24.82 45.50 43.14
N SER A 226 25.06 44.66 42.13
CA SER A 226 24.79 43.23 42.24
C SER A 226 25.71 42.59 43.28
N ARG A 227 25.20 41.55 43.96
CA ARG A 227 25.93 40.80 44.98
C ARG A 227 27.13 40.05 44.42
N ASP A 228 27.08 39.67 43.15
CA ASP A 228 28.22 39.16 42.40
C ASP A 228 29.30 40.22 42.14
N GLY A 229 28.98 41.51 42.35
CA GLY A 229 29.87 42.62 42.09
C GLY A 229 30.21 42.77 40.61
N LYS A 230 29.34 42.33 39.69
CA LYS A 230 29.57 42.37 38.22
C LYS A 230 28.66 43.34 37.48
N MET A 231 27.59 43.80 38.10
CA MET A 231 26.61 44.69 37.48
C MET A 231 26.26 45.83 38.42
N LEU A 232 26.21 47.05 37.89
CA LEU A 232 25.79 48.24 38.63
C LEU A 232 24.59 48.86 37.90
N PHE A 233 23.51 49.12 38.64
CA PHE A 233 22.33 49.80 38.10
C PHE A 233 22.12 51.14 38.81
N ALA A 234 21.76 52.16 38.04
CA ALA A 234 21.44 53.48 38.57
C ALA A 234 20.09 53.96 38.02
N GLY A 235 19.28 54.56 38.88
CA GLY A 235 18.01 55.20 38.51
C GLY A 235 18.19 56.69 38.31
N SER A 236 17.49 57.25 37.34
CA SER A 236 17.48 58.67 37.02
C SER A 236 16.21 59.35 37.57
N VAL A 237 16.34 60.65 37.88
CA VAL A 237 15.21 61.55 38.13
C VAL A 237 14.27 61.63 36.91
N THR A 238 14.75 61.38 35.70
CA THR A 238 13.91 61.37 34.48
C THR A 238 13.20 60.04 34.23
N GLY A 239 13.22 59.10 35.18
CA GLY A 239 12.57 57.79 35.04
C GLY A 239 13.33 56.76 34.20
N LYS A 240 14.58 57.05 33.85
CA LYS A 240 15.48 56.11 33.15
C LYS A 240 16.23 55.21 34.12
N ILE A 241 16.45 53.96 33.74
CA ILE A 241 17.36 53.04 34.42
C ILE A 241 18.61 52.87 33.57
N LEU A 242 19.77 53.07 34.19
CA LEU A 242 21.08 52.91 33.59
C LEU A 242 21.69 51.59 34.06
N SER A 243 22.07 50.74 33.12
CA SER A 243 22.92 49.57 33.40
C SER A 243 24.36 49.94 33.10
N ILE A 244 25.17 50.10 34.15
CA ILE A 244 26.57 50.49 34.08
C ILE A 244 27.43 49.21 34.13
N LYS A 245 28.30 49.03 33.13
CA LYS A 245 29.20 47.89 33.10
C LYS A 245 30.23 47.99 34.23
N PHE A 246 30.36 46.91 35.01
CA PHE A 246 31.34 46.81 36.09
C PHE A 246 32.50 45.88 35.67
N PRO A 247 33.76 46.13 36.08
CA PRO A 247 34.27 47.25 36.90
C PRO A 247 34.24 48.59 36.17
N LEU A 248 34.12 49.69 36.92
CA LEU A 248 34.05 51.06 36.37
C LEU A 248 35.28 51.35 35.48
N THR A 249 35.07 51.32 34.16
CA THR A 249 36.03 51.73 33.12
C THR A 249 35.75 53.18 32.70
N LEU A 250 36.80 53.97 32.47
CA LEU A 250 36.70 55.31 31.87
C LEU A 250 37.04 55.21 30.38
N PRO A 251 36.23 55.77 29.44
CA PRO A 251 34.91 56.38 29.65
C PRO A 251 33.83 55.32 29.93
N GLY A 252 32.87 55.65 30.79
CA GLY A 252 31.82 54.72 31.22
C GLY A 252 30.97 54.24 30.03
N ASN A 253 30.75 52.93 29.92
CA ASN A 253 29.76 52.36 29.01
C ASN A 253 28.50 52.03 29.81
N TRP A 254 27.38 52.63 29.44
CA TRP A 254 26.09 52.35 30.04
C TRP A 254 25.01 52.11 28.99
N ASN A 255 24.04 51.26 29.33
CA ASN A 255 22.81 51.08 28.55
C ASN A 255 21.68 51.83 29.25
N GLU A 256 20.87 52.53 28.45
CA GLU A 256 19.75 53.33 28.94
C GLU A 256 18.42 52.63 28.65
N TYR A 257 17.55 52.58 29.65
CA TYR A 257 16.19 52.05 29.54
C TYR A 257 15.20 53.09 30.06
N GLU A 258 14.24 53.51 29.23
CA GLU A 258 13.15 54.41 29.63
C GLU A 258 12.00 53.57 30.19
N VAL A 259 11.64 53.81 31.45
CA VAL A 259 10.74 52.90 32.20
C VAL A 259 9.62 53.67 32.87
N HIS A 260 9.99 54.59 33.75
CA HIS A 260 9.07 55.36 34.56
C HIS A 260 8.82 56.71 33.90
N GLY A 261 7.60 57.24 34.07
CA GLY A 261 7.24 58.57 33.60
C GLY A 261 7.74 59.70 34.51
N ASP A 262 8.22 59.35 35.70
CA ASP A 262 8.75 60.25 36.72
C ASP A 262 9.97 59.63 37.41
N THR A 263 10.52 60.31 38.43
CA THR A 263 11.74 59.89 39.13
C THR A 263 11.65 58.44 39.61
N VAL A 264 12.71 57.65 39.38
CA VAL A 264 12.85 56.33 39.99
C VAL A 264 13.13 56.55 41.48
N SER A 265 12.21 56.12 42.35
CA SER A 265 12.32 56.35 43.79
C SER A 265 13.37 55.43 44.40
N GLN A 266 13.29 54.13 44.12
CA GLN A 266 14.26 53.13 44.58
C GLN A 266 14.41 51.99 43.59
N ILE A 267 15.59 51.39 43.59
CA ILE A 267 15.91 50.20 42.82
C ILE A 267 16.49 49.16 43.79
N LYS A 268 16.03 47.91 43.68
CA LYS A 268 16.54 46.78 44.45
C LYS A 268 16.76 45.58 43.53
N LEU A 269 17.72 44.73 43.90
CA LEU A 269 17.98 43.46 43.24
C LEU A 269 17.49 42.31 44.13
N SER A 270 17.03 41.23 43.51
CA SER A 270 16.85 39.94 44.16
C SER A 270 18.18 39.38 44.66
N LEU A 271 18.14 38.46 45.63
CA LEU A 271 19.34 37.81 46.17
C LEU A 271 20.22 37.14 45.11
N GLU A 272 19.60 36.56 44.08
CA GLU A 272 20.24 35.87 42.96
C GLU A 272 20.75 36.81 41.86
N ASP A 273 20.60 38.14 42.02
CA ASP A 273 20.88 39.15 40.98
C ASP A 273 20.13 38.97 39.63
N ARG A 274 19.12 38.09 39.57
CA ARG A 274 18.33 37.79 38.36
C ARG A 274 17.13 38.69 38.15
N VAL A 275 16.59 39.29 39.21
CA VAL A 275 15.43 40.18 39.13
C VAL A 275 15.79 41.55 39.67
N LEU A 276 15.72 42.56 38.82
CA LEU A 276 15.85 43.97 39.20
C LEU A 276 14.45 44.58 39.33
N ILE A 277 14.26 45.32 40.41
CA ILE A 277 12.95 45.81 40.82
C ILE A 277 13.07 47.32 40.95
N SER A 278 12.27 48.04 40.18
CA SER A 278 12.29 49.50 40.14
C SER A 278 10.93 50.05 40.53
N ALA A 279 10.94 51.00 41.45
CA ALA A 279 9.77 51.75 41.88
C ALA A 279 9.86 53.19 41.37
N GLY A 280 8.75 53.71 40.86
CA GLY A 280 8.64 55.09 40.38
C GLY A 280 7.76 55.97 41.26
N ARG A 281 8.02 57.29 41.23
CA ARG A 281 7.09 58.28 41.80
C ARG A 281 5.77 58.41 41.04
N ASP A 282 5.72 57.86 39.83
CA ASP A 282 4.50 57.71 39.03
C ASP A 282 3.54 56.62 39.57
N GLY A 283 3.93 55.90 40.64
CA GLY A 283 3.10 54.84 41.23
C GLY A 283 3.29 53.46 40.56
N SER A 284 4.24 53.35 39.62
CA SER A 284 4.51 52.11 38.90
C SER A 284 5.65 51.31 39.55
N LEU A 285 5.48 49.99 39.54
CA LEU A 285 6.46 49.00 39.97
C LEU A 285 6.82 48.15 38.76
N CYS A 286 8.10 48.04 38.43
CA CYS A 286 8.57 47.24 37.30
C CYS A 286 9.56 46.16 37.76
N PHE A 287 9.38 44.95 37.23
CA PHE A 287 10.27 43.82 37.43
C PHE A 287 11.03 43.55 36.14
N TRP A 288 12.34 43.38 36.26
CA TRP A 288 13.29 43.22 35.17
C TRP A 288 14.03 41.90 35.33
N SER A 289 13.97 41.04 34.33
CA SER A 289 14.84 39.87 34.26
C SER A 289 16.24 40.31 33.84
N VAL A 290 17.20 40.25 34.75
CA VAL A 290 18.62 40.55 34.53
C VAL A 290 19.35 39.24 34.23
N GLY A 291 19.95 39.16 33.05
CA GLY A 291 20.75 38.02 32.65
C GLY A 291 20.97 38.00 31.14
N VAL A 292 22.05 37.33 30.73
CA VAL A 292 22.29 37.04 29.32
C VAL A 292 21.78 35.63 29.06
N ALA A 293 20.64 35.50 28.43
CA ALA A 293 20.22 34.19 27.96
C ALA A 293 21.12 33.75 26.79
N PRO A 294 21.64 32.51 26.80
CA PRO A 294 22.45 31.99 25.71
C PRO A 294 21.75 32.05 24.34
N ASN A 295 20.42 32.06 24.32
CA ASN A 295 19.58 31.87 23.14
C ASN A 295 18.63 33.04 22.82
N GLY A 296 18.70 34.16 23.55
CA GLY A 296 17.81 35.31 23.34
C GLY A 296 16.38 35.18 23.92
N GLU A 297 16.06 34.08 24.60
CA GLU A 297 14.86 33.96 25.45
C GLU A 297 15.06 34.73 26.77
N PRO A 298 14.02 35.19 27.48
CA PRO A 298 14.22 35.80 28.79
C PRO A 298 14.83 34.77 29.76
N PRO A 299 15.85 35.12 30.57
CA PRO A 299 16.41 34.19 31.55
C PRO A 299 15.32 33.77 32.54
N GLU A 300 15.31 32.50 32.93
CA GLU A 300 14.38 31.99 33.95
C GLU A 300 14.54 32.79 35.25
N LEU A 301 13.41 33.21 35.83
CA LEU A 301 13.35 34.04 37.04
C LEU A 301 13.81 33.27 38.30
N ILE A 302 13.88 31.94 38.22
CA ILE A 302 14.18 31.03 39.31
C ILE A 302 15.46 30.29 38.94
N ASP A 303 16.43 30.26 39.85
CA ASP A 303 17.52 29.30 39.76
C ASP A 303 16.96 27.92 40.18
N PRO A 304 17.03 26.88 39.33
CA PRO A 304 16.54 25.55 39.70
C PRO A 304 17.21 24.97 40.96
N ASP A 305 18.39 25.47 41.35
CA ASP A 305 19.11 25.02 42.54
C ASP A 305 18.74 25.81 43.82
N PHE A 306 18.00 26.92 43.71
CA PHE A 306 17.64 27.78 44.84
C PHE A 306 16.17 27.64 45.26
N GLU A 307 15.93 26.98 46.39
CA GLU A 307 14.59 26.86 46.98
C GLU A 307 14.29 28.02 47.94
N TYR A 308 13.30 28.83 47.60
CA TYR A 308 12.72 29.82 48.52
C TYR A 308 11.96 29.15 49.66
N THR A 309 11.94 29.79 50.83
CA THR A 309 11.18 29.25 51.97
C THR A 309 9.67 29.57 51.85
N ASN A 310 8.84 28.53 51.91
CA ASN A 310 7.38 28.66 51.85
C ASN A 310 6.71 28.75 53.23
N GLU A 311 7.50 28.99 54.28
CA GLU A 311 6.97 29.13 55.64
C GLU A 311 6.08 30.37 55.73
N ILE A 312 4.91 30.26 56.35
CA ILE A 312 3.99 31.39 56.55
C ILE A 312 3.69 31.50 58.04
N LEU A 313 3.61 32.73 58.53
CA LEU A 313 3.28 33.00 59.92
C LEU A 313 1.75 33.03 60.07
N ILE A 314 1.21 32.16 60.91
CA ILE A 314 -0.22 32.04 61.18
C ILE A 314 -0.41 32.05 62.69
N THR A 315 -1.43 32.75 63.18
CA THR A 315 -1.74 32.71 64.61
C THR A 315 -2.30 31.35 65.01
N LYS A 316 -2.02 30.89 66.24
CA LYS A 316 -2.52 29.59 66.72
C LYS A 316 -4.04 29.49 66.64
N THR A 317 -4.77 30.57 66.93
CA THR A 317 -6.23 30.64 66.84
C THR A 317 -6.73 30.46 65.41
N GLU A 318 -6.14 31.18 64.44
CA GLU A 318 -6.50 31.03 63.02
C GLU A 318 -6.17 29.62 62.51
N LEU A 319 -5.06 29.02 62.94
CA LEU A 319 -4.71 27.65 62.59
C LEU A 319 -5.73 26.64 63.15
N GLU A 320 -6.17 26.80 64.40
CA GLU A 320 -7.19 25.97 65.02
C GLU A 320 -8.54 26.11 64.30
N GLU A 321 -8.95 27.33 63.94
CA GLU A 321 -10.17 27.61 63.17
C GLU A 321 -10.12 26.99 61.78
N LYS A 322 -9.01 27.17 61.04
CA LYS A 322 -8.84 26.58 59.70
C LYS A 322 -8.80 25.06 59.78
N ASN A 323 -8.15 24.48 60.79
CA ASN A 323 -8.17 23.04 61.01
C ASN A 323 -9.57 22.53 61.33
N ALA A 324 -10.34 23.20 62.18
CA ALA A 324 -11.72 22.83 62.47
C ALA A 324 -12.60 22.91 61.20
N LEU A 325 -12.41 23.95 60.39
CA LEU A 325 -13.07 24.11 59.10
C LEU A 325 -12.71 22.96 58.16
N ILE A 326 -11.43 22.60 58.03
CA ILE A 326 -10.96 21.48 57.21
C ILE A 326 -11.60 20.17 57.66
N HIS A 327 -11.71 19.92 58.97
CA HIS A 327 -12.38 18.72 59.48
C HIS A 327 -13.87 18.71 59.12
N SER A 328 -14.57 19.83 59.29
CA SER A 328 -16.00 19.94 58.94
C SER A 328 -16.24 19.76 57.43
N LEU A 329 -15.35 20.30 56.59
CA LEU A 329 -15.41 20.14 55.14
C LEU A 329 -15.12 18.70 54.71
N ARG A 330 -14.13 18.04 55.32
CA ARG A 330 -13.85 16.62 55.07
C ARG A 330 -15.06 15.75 55.45
N GLN A 331 -15.70 16.03 56.58
CA GLN A 331 -16.92 15.33 56.96
C GLN A 331 -18.03 15.56 55.94
N ARG A 332 -18.25 16.80 55.51
CA ARG A 332 -19.27 17.12 54.48
C ARG A 332 -19.00 16.44 53.15
N VAL A 333 -17.73 16.35 52.74
CA VAL A 333 -17.32 15.64 51.52
C VAL A 333 -17.65 14.15 51.64
N GLU A 334 -17.36 13.53 52.78
CA GLU A 334 -17.67 12.11 53.00
C GLU A 334 -19.20 11.88 53.06
N GLU A 335 -19.96 12.74 53.73
CA GLU A 335 -21.43 12.71 53.72
C GLU A 335 -21.96 12.77 52.27
N THR A 336 -21.53 13.76 51.50
CA THR A 336 -21.93 13.94 50.09
C THR A 336 -21.54 12.75 49.22
N ARG A 337 -20.37 12.16 49.49
CA ARG A 337 -19.89 10.95 48.81
C ARG A 337 -20.82 9.77 49.11
N THR A 338 -21.14 9.53 50.38
CA THR A 338 -22.04 8.43 50.76
C THR A 338 -23.46 8.63 50.22
N GLU A 339 -23.98 9.86 50.20
CA GLU A 339 -25.25 10.20 49.56
C GLU A 339 -25.21 9.90 48.06
N SER A 340 -24.13 10.29 47.38
CA SER A 340 -23.93 10.04 45.95
C SER A 340 -23.84 8.55 45.65
N GLU A 341 -23.08 7.79 46.44
CA GLU A 341 -22.98 6.33 46.32
C GLU A 341 -24.34 5.65 46.56
N TYR A 342 -25.11 6.13 47.55
CA TYR A 342 -26.46 5.63 47.82
C TYR A 342 -27.42 5.90 46.65
N GLN A 343 -27.39 7.12 46.09
CA GLN A 343 -28.19 7.48 44.91
C GLN A 343 -27.83 6.63 43.69
N MET A 344 -26.54 6.35 43.49
CA MET A 344 -26.09 5.46 42.42
C MET A 344 -26.63 4.04 42.62
N ARG A 345 -26.58 3.49 43.84
CA ARG A 345 -27.16 2.16 44.13
C ARG A 345 -28.67 2.11 43.89
N LEU A 346 -29.40 3.17 44.23
CA LEU A 346 -30.84 3.24 43.93
C LEU A 346 -31.11 3.24 42.43
N LYS A 347 -30.34 4.03 41.65
CA LYS A 347 -30.44 4.05 40.19
C LYS A 347 -30.08 2.70 39.58
N ASP A 348 -29.01 2.05 40.03
CA ASP A 348 -28.61 0.73 39.54
C ASP A 348 -29.68 -0.32 39.82
N ASN A 349 -30.27 -0.31 41.01
CA ASN A 349 -31.38 -1.21 41.34
C ASN A 349 -32.61 -0.95 40.47
N TRP A 350 -32.91 0.32 40.20
CA TRP A 350 -34.01 0.70 39.32
C TRP A 350 -33.76 0.26 37.87
N TYR A 351 -32.57 0.54 37.32
CA TYR A 351 -32.18 0.08 35.97
C TYR A 351 -32.17 -1.45 35.89
N ASN A 352 -31.68 -2.15 36.91
CA ASN A 352 -31.70 -3.61 36.95
C ASN A 352 -33.14 -4.18 36.93
N LYS A 353 -34.08 -3.55 37.64
CA LYS A 353 -35.50 -3.92 37.57
C LYS A 353 -36.06 -3.67 36.18
N LYS A 354 -35.86 -2.47 35.63
CA LYS A 354 -36.33 -2.13 34.28
C LYS A 354 -35.73 -3.06 33.21
N MET A 355 -34.44 -3.38 33.29
CA MET A 355 -33.79 -4.35 32.41
C MET A 355 -34.33 -5.76 32.57
N LYS A 356 -34.79 -6.17 33.76
CA LYS A 356 -35.49 -7.45 33.95
C LYS A 356 -36.88 -7.44 33.32
N GLU A 357 -37.62 -6.34 33.47
CA GLU A 357 -38.94 -6.18 32.85
C GLU A 357 -38.85 -6.23 31.32
N GLU A 358 -37.95 -5.45 30.72
CA GLU A 358 -37.72 -5.47 29.27
C GLU A 358 -37.26 -6.85 28.78
N ARG A 359 -36.35 -7.51 29.49
CA ARG A 359 -35.95 -8.90 29.16
C ARG A 359 -37.14 -9.85 29.19
N ASN A 360 -38.01 -9.74 30.19
CA ASN A 360 -39.21 -10.57 30.27
C ASN A 360 -40.19 -10.29 29.13
N ASN A 361 -40.31 -9.04 28.68
CA ASN A 361 -41.10 -8.70 27.50
C ASN A 361 -40.50 -9.32 26.24
N PHE A 362 -39.18 -9.21 26.02
CA PHE A 362 -38.52 -9.87 24.89
C PHE A 362 -38.66 -11.39 24.94
N TYR A 363 -38.58 -12.02 26.13
CA TYR A 363 -38.82 -13.46 26.24
C TYR A 363 -40.25 -13.84 25.83
N LYS A 364 -41.26 -13.06 26.23
CA LYS A 364 -42.65 -13.27 25.77
C LYS A 364 -42.77 -13.13 24.26
N GLU A 365 -42.21 -12.08 23.68
CA GLU A 365 -42.21 -11.88 22.22
C GLU A 365 -41.52 -13.03 21.48
N ILE A 366 -40.38 -13.51 22.00
CA ILE A 366 -39.67 -14.68 21.44
C ILE A 366 -40.54 -15.93 21.51
N ASP A 367 -41.21 -16.18 22.63
CA ASP A 367 -42.09 -17.34 22.78
C ASP A 367 -43.34 -17.25 21.89
N ASP A 368 -43.91 -16.06 21.72
CA ASP A 368 -45.02 -15.81 20.79
C ASP A 368 -44.59 -16.05 19.34
N LEU A 369 -43.41 -15.55 18.95
CA LEU A 369 -42.83 -15.80 17.63
C LEU A 369 -42.53 -17.28 17.41
N ARG A 370 -42.00 -17.99 18.41
CA ARG A 370 -41.80 -19.45 18.34
C ARG A 370 -43.12 -20.20 18.17
N SER A 371 -44.17 -19.81 18.90
CA SER A 371 -45.51 -20.38 18.73
C SER A 371 -46.03 -20.15 17.32
N MET A 372 -45.82 -18.95 16.77
CA MET A 372 -46.24 -18.59 15.42
C MET A 372 -45.46 -19.38 14.35
N ILE A 373 -44.14 -19.52 14.50
CA ILE A 373 -43.31 -20.38 13.65
C ILE A 373 -43.82 -21.82 13.69
N GLY A 374 -44.10 -22.36 14.89
CA GLY A 374 -44.66 -23.71 15.02
C GLY A 374 -46.02 -23.87 14.35
N LYS A 375 -46.89 -22.85 14.37
CA LYS A 375 -48.14 -22.85 13.60
C LYS A 375 -47.88 -22.90 12.09
N TYR A 376 -46.99 -22.05 11.58
CA TYR A 376 -46.64 -22.06 10.15
C TYR A 376 -45.96 -23.36 9.71
N GLU A 377 -45.10 -23.96 10.53
CA GLU A 377 -44.50 -25.27 10.26
C GLU A 377 -45.56 -26.37 10.20
N ASN A 378 -46.54 -26.35 11.11
CA ASN A 378 -47.65 -27.29 11.10
C ASN A 378 -48.55 -27.09 9.87
N GLU A 379 -48.87 -25.85 9.51
CA GLU A 379 -49.62 -25.52 8.30
C GLU A 379 -48.89 -26.00 7.05
N ALA A 380 -47.59 -25.72 6.93
CA ALA A 380 -46.75 -26.18 5.84
C ALA A 380 -46.66 -27.72 5.79
N ALA A 381 -46.56 -28.40 6.93
CA ALA A 381 -46.59 -29.86 7.00
C ALA A 381 -47.94 -30.43 6.54
N LEU A 382 -49.04 -29.78 6.93
CA LEU A 382 -50.39 -30.16 6.53
C LEU A 382 -50.62 -29.96 5.03
N GLU A 383 -50.18 -28.83 4.47
CA GLU A 383 -50.18 -28.62 3.02
C GLU A 383 -49.31 -29.65 2.28
N LYS A 384 -48.11 -29.91 2.78
CA LYS A 384 -47.23 -30.95 2.21
C LYS A 384 -47.87 -32.33 2.25
N SER A 385 -48.62 -32.66 3.31
CA SER A 385 -49.39 -33.90 3.40
C SER A 385 -50.54 -33.95 2.37
N LYS A 386 -51.26 -32.83 2.18
CA LYS A 386 -52.33 -32.72 1.18
C LYS A 386 -51.78 -32.90 -0.23
N PHE A 387 -50.65 -32.23 -0.55
CA PHE A 387 -49.95 -32.42 -1.82
C PHE A 387 -49.46 -33.85 -2.01
N LYS A 388 -48.93 -34.49 -0.96
CA LYS A 388 -48.49 -35.89 -1.03
C LYS A 388 -49.66 -36.83 -1.30
N ASN A 389 -50.82 -36.60 -0.67
CA ASN A 389 -52.02 -37.39 -0.89
C ASN A 389 -52.59 -37.17 -2.29
N SER A 390 -52.70 -35.91 -2.76
CA SER A 390 -53.12 -35.60 -4.13
C SER A 390 -52.19 -36.21 -5.18
N LEU A 391 -50.87 -36.18 -4.94
CA LEU A 391 -49.90 -36.84 -5.81
C LEU A 391 -50.07 -38.38 -5.79
N ALA A 392 -50.41 -38.96 -4.65
CA ALA A 392 -50.68 -40.40 -4.54
C ALA A 392 -51.98 -40.80 -5.26
N GLU A 393 -53.04 -39.98 -5.15
CA GLU A 393 -54.28 -40.16 -5.90
C GLU A 393 -54.05 -40.05 -7.42
N GLU A 394 -53.31 -39.03 -7.87
CA GLU A 394 -52.91 -38.89 -9.27
C GLU A 394 -52.06 -40.07 -9.75
N LYS A 395 -51.13 -40.58 -8.93
CA LYS A 395 -50.37 -41.79 -9.26
C LYS A 395 -51.28 -43.01 -9.39
N GLN A 396 -52.22 -43.19 -8.47
CA GLN A 396 -53.15 -44.31 -8.51
C GLN A 396 -54.11 -44.21 -9.71
N ASN A 397 -54.57 -43.01 -10.05
CA ASN A 397 -55.40 -42.77 -11.23
C ASN A 397 -54.61 -43.03 -12.52
N ASN A 398 -53.35 -42.60 -12.59
CA ASN A 398 -52.47 -42.91 -13.72
C ASN A 398 -52.19 -44.42 -13.82
N GLU A 399 -51.99 -45.12 -12.70
CA GLU A 399 -51.81 -46.57 -12.70
C GLU A 399 -53.07 -47.30 -13.19
N LYS A 400 -54.26 -46.89 -12.72
CA LYS A 400 -55.54 -47.40 -13.23
C LYS A 400 -55.72 -47.10 -14.71
N ALA A 401 -55.38 -45.90 -15.17
CA ALA A 401 -55.43 -45.54 -16.59
C ALA A 401 -54.44 -46.38 -17.43
N LEU A 402 -53.25 -46.67 -16.90
CA LEU A 402 -52.26 -47.53 -17.55
C LEU A 402 -52.74 -48.98 -17.65
N ILE A 403 -53.37 -49.50 -16.58
CA ILE A 403 -54.00 -50.83 -16.58
C ILE A 403 -55.15 -50.85 -17.58
N GLN A 404 -56.02 -49.84 -17.59
CA GLN A 404 -57.14 -49.75 -18.53
C GLN A 404 -56.66 -49.62 -19.98
N GLN A 405 -55.58 -48.88 -20.23
CA GLN A 405 -54.91 -48.89 -21.53
C GLN A 405 -54.36 -50.28 -21.86
N GLY A 406 -53.72 -50.96 -20.91
CA GLY A 406 -53.23 -52.33 -21.06
C GLY A 406 -54.35 -53.33 -21.37
N GLU A 407 -55.50 -53.22 -20.72
CA GLU A 407 -56.70 -54.01 -21.00
C GLU A 407 -57.28 -53.67 -22.37
N ASN A 408 -57.32 -52.39 -22.76
CA ASN A 408 -57.72 -51.99 -24.10
C ASN A 408 -56.78 -52.55 -25.18
N TYR A 409 -55.46 -52.59 -24.92
CA TYR A 409 -54.49 -53.23 -25.82
C TYR A 409 -54.67 -54.74 -25.86
N LYS A 410 -54.93 -55.40 -24.73
CA LYS A 410 -55.27 -56.84 -24.69
C LYS A 410 -56.55 -57.12 -25.47
N ALA A 411 -57.59 -56.31 -25.32
CA ALA A 411 -58.83 -56.44 -26.08
C ALA A 411 -58.59 -56.25 -27.58
N LYS A 412 -57.78 -55.26 -27.98
CA LYS A 412 -57.36 -55.11 -29.39
C LYS A 412 -56.55 -56.31 -29.88
N LEU A 413 -55.66 -56.87 -29.06
CA LEU A 413 -54.93 -58.09 -29.39
C LEU A 413 -55.86 -59.28 -29.57
N ILE A 414 -56.87 -59.44 -28.72
CA ILE A 414 -57.88 -60.50 -28.83
C ILE A 414 -58.66 -60.34 -30.14
N VAL A 415 -59.03 -59.12 -30.53
CA VAL A 415 -59.68 -58.87 -31.83
C VAL A 415 -58.74 -59.21 -32.98
N GLU A 416 -57.45 -58.87 -32.90
CA GLU A 416 -56.47 -59.26 -33.92
C GLU A 416 -56.21 -60.78 -33.94
N TYR A 417 -56.22 -61.46 -32.79
CA TYR A 417 -56.18 -62.92 -32.72
C TYR A 417 -57.42 -63.55 -33.34
N GLN A 418 -58.61 -63.02 -33.07
CA GLN A 418 -59.85 -63.48 -33.70
C GLN A 418 -59.83 -63.25 -35.22
N LYS A 419 -59.27 -62.13 -35.68
CA LYS A 419 -59.04 -61.90 -37.11
C LYS A 419 -58.03 -62.90 -37.67
N PHE A 420 -56.95 -63.19 -36.96
CA PHE A 420 -55.95 -64.18 -37.37
C PHE A 420 -56.54 -65.59 -37.43
N ASP A 421 -57.33 -66.00 -36.45
CA ASP A 421 -58.03 -67.28 -36.41
C ASP A 421 -59.04 -67.38 -37.56
N ALA A 422 -59.81 -66.32 -37.82
CA ALA A 422 -60.68 -66.25 -38.99
C ALA A 422 -59.87 -66.28 -40.30
N LEU A 423 -58.68 -65.69 -40.33
CA LEU A 423 -57.77 -65.77 -41.47
C LEU A 423 -57.21 -67.19 -41.64
N GLU A 424 -56.95 -67.91 -40.55
CA GLU A 424 -56.47 -69.28 -40.55
C GLU A 424 -57.58 -70.25 -40.98
N GLU A 425 -58.83 -70.03 -40.56
CA GLU A 425 -59.99 -70.77 -41.04
C GLU A 425 -60.29 -70.49 -42.52
N THR A 426 -60.19 -69.24 -42.95
CA THR A 426 -60.30 -68.91 -44.38
C THR A 426 -59.15 -69.48 -45.18
N HIS A 427 -57.92 -69.51 -44.64
CA HIS A 427 -56.79 -70.20 -45.25
C HIS A 427 -57.01 -71.72 -45.33
N LYS A 428 -57.51 -72.36 -44.26
CA LYS A 428 -57.84 -73.79 -44.24
C LYS A 428 -58.96 -74.13 -45.22
N THR A 429 -60.00 -73.31 -45.32
CA THR A 429 -61.08 -73.49 -46.30
C THR A 429 -60.59 -73.24 -47.73
N LEU A 430 -59.74 -72.24 -47.94
CA LEU A 430 -59.10 -71.97 -49.22
C LEU A 430 -58.17 -73.13 -49.63
N GLN A 431 -57.38 -73.66 -48.70
CA GLN A 431 -56.50 -74.81 -48.92
C GLN A 431 -57.30 -76.10 -49.18
N SER A 432 -58.43 -76.30 -48.49
CA SER A 432 -59.39 -77.37 -48.77
C SER A 432 -60.02 -77.22 -50.15
N ASN A 433 -60.40 -76.01 -50.55
CA ASN A 433 -60.93 -75.71 -51.87
C ASN A 433 -59.87 -75.87 -52.97
N PHE A 434 -58.62 -75.46 -52.73
CA PHE A 434 -57.49 -75.74 -53.63
C PHE A 434 -57.23 -77.23 -53.74
N ASN A 435 -57.29 -77.99 -52.65
CA ASN A 435 -57.15 -79.46 -52.69
C ASN A 435 -58.32 -80.13 -53.42
N LYS A 436 -59.56 -79.67 -53.24
CA LYS A 436 -60.72 -80.13 -54.01
C LYS A 436 -60.59 -79.78 -55.50
N ARG A 437 -60.09 -78.59 -55.81
CA ARG A 437 -59.84 -78.14 -57.19
C ARG A 437 -58.68 -78.88 -57.82
N MET A 438 -57.64 -79.24 -57.06
CA MET A 438 -56.54 -80.10 -57.49
C MET A 438 -57.01 -81.54 -57.71
N LYS A 439 -57.90 -82.07 -56.88
CA LYS A 439 -58.53 -83.38 -57.11
C LYS A 439 -59.42 -83.37 -58.35
N SER A 440 -60.30 -82.37 -58.49
CA SER A 440 -61.13 -82.21 -59.69
C SER A 440 -60.30 -81.96 -60.95
N ASN A 441 -59.22 -81.19 -60.88
CA ASN A 441 -58.28 -81.01 -61.99
C ASN A 441 -57.47 -82.27 -62.27
N LYS A 442 -57.07 -83.06 -61.27
CA LYS A 442 -56.45 -84.38 -61.48
C LYS A 442 -57.44 -85.35 -62.14
N GLU A 443 -58.71 -85.33 -61.75
CA GLU A 443 -59.76 -86.15 -62.38
C GLU A 443 -60.06 -85.69 -63.80
N LYS A 444 -60.11 -84.37 -64.07
CA LYS A 444 -60.23 -83.81 -65.42
C LYS A 444 -58.99 -84.10 -66.28
N MET A 445 -57.80 -84.00 -65.70
CA MET A 445 -56.55 -84.36 -66.36
C MET A 445 -56.51 -85.86 -66.66
N ASN A 446 -56.90 -86.73 -65.73
CA ASN A 446 -56.95 -88.17 -65.94
C ASN A 446 -58.01 -88.56 -66.98
N LYS A 447 -59.19 -87.92 -66.98
CA LYS A 447 -60.20 -88.09 -68.03
C LYS A 447 -59.70 -87.61 -69.38
N ALA A 448 -59.03 -86.46 -69.45
CA ALA A 448 -58.39 -85.99 -70.67
C ALA A 448 -57.24 -86.91 -71.11
N LEU A 449 -56.52 -87.54 -70.17
CA LEU A 449 -55.44 -88.50 -70.45
C LEU A 449 -55.99 -89.85 -70.93
N GLU A 450 -57.16 -90.28 -70.44
CA GLU A 450 -57.90 -91.45 -70.94
C GLU A 450 -58.54 -91.18 -72.30
N GLU A 451 -59.12 -89.99 -72.52
CA GLU A 451 -59.65 -89.56 -73.81
C GLU A 451 -58.52 -89.44 -74.85
N MET A 452 -57.38 -88.83 -74.48
CA MET A 452 -56.18 -88.76 -75.32
C MET A 452 -55.55 -90.13 -75.55
N LYS A 453 -55.53 -91.03 -74.56
CA LYS A 453 -55.10 -92.43 -74.78
C LYS A 453 -56.04 -93.14 -75.75
N SER A 454 -57.35 -92.99 -75.61
CA SER A 454 -58.32 -93.59 -76.54
C SER A 454 -58.22 -93.02 -77.96
N SER A 455 -57.86 -91.73 -78.08
CA SER A 455 -57.60 -91.08 -79.36
C SER A 455 -56.28 -91.53 -79.96
N CYS A 456 -55.23 -91.74 -79.14
CA CYS A 456 -53.94 -92.23 -79.57
C CYS A 456 -54.03 -93.72 -79.97
N ASP A 457 -54.81 -94.54 -79.27
CA ASP A 457 -55.07 -95.94 -79.63
C ASP A 457 -55.90 -96.05 -80.92
N LYS A 458 -56.80 -95.10 -81.19
CA LYS A 458 -57.50 -95.01 -82.48
C LYS A 458 -56.56 -94.58 -83.62
N GLN A 459 -55.70 -93.59 -83.38
CA GLN A 459 -54.69 -93.16 -84.35
C GLN A 459 -53.61 -94.22 -84.58
N LEU A 460 -53.26 -95.02 -83.57
CA LEU A 460 -52.36 -96.17 -83.72
C LEU A 460 -53.00 -97.26 -84.57
N LYS A 461 -54.28 -97.57 -84.38
CA LYS A 461 -55.01 -98.52 -85.24
C LYS A 461 -55.18 -98.02 -86.67
N GLU A 462 -55.48 -96.74 -86.87
CA GLU A 462 -55.55 -96.14 -88.22
C GLU A 462 -54.17 -96.12 -88.90
N ASN A 463 -53.09 -95.86 -88.16
CA ASN A 463 -51.72 -95.91 -88.68
C ASN A 463 -51.23 -97.35 -88.94
N GLU A 464 -51.65 -98.33 -88.12
CA GLU A 464 -51.38 -99.75 -88.39
C GLU A 464 -52.12 -100.21 -89.66
N ASP A 465 -53.38 -99.83 -89.85
CA ASP A 465 -54.15 -100.13 -91.06
C ASP A 465 -53.61 -99.39 -92.32
N GLU A 466 -53.09 -98.17 -92.17
CA GLU A 466 -52.38 -97.47 -93.24
C GLU A 466 -51.00 -98.06 -93.54
N MET A 467 -50.28 -98.58 -92.53
CA MET A 467 -49.00 -99.26 -92.72
C MET A 467 -49.19 -100.58 -93.48
N VAL A 468 -50.21 -101.37 -93.15
CA VAL A 468 -50.52 -102.61 -93.89
C VAL A 468 -50.90 -102.32 -95.34
N LYS A 469 -51.70 -101.27 -95.60
CA LYS A 469 -51.99 -100.83 -96.97
C LYS A 469 -50.76 -100.32 -97.73
N ARG A 470 -49.86 -99.60 -97.05
CA ARG A 470 -48.59 -99.13 -97.66
C ARG A 470 -47.59 -100.27 -97.90
N GLU A 471 -47.60 -101.32 -97.09
CA GLU A 471 -46.80 -102.53 -97.33
C GLU A 471 -47.35 -103.37 -98.50
N GLU A 472 -48.67 -103.50 -98.64
CA GLU A 472 -49.28 -104.17 -99.81
C GLU A 472 -49.07 -103.37 -101.12
N GLU A 473 -49.19 -102.05 -101.09
CA GLU A 473 -48.84 -101.19 -102.23
C GLU A 473 -47.33 -101.13 -102.50
N GLY A 474 -46.50 -101.25 -101.46
CA GLY A 474 -45.04 -101.33 -101.58
C GLY A 474 -44.58 -102.63 -102.24
N SER A 475 -45.18 -103.76 -101.83
CA SER A 475 -44.98 -105.09 -102.45
C SER A 475 -45.32 -105.10 -103.94
N SER A 476 -46.45 -104.50 -104.33
CA SER A 476 -46.84 -104.34 -105.74
C SER A 476 -45.83 -103.49 -106.53
N LYS A 477 -45.41 -102.33 -105.99
CA LYS A 477 -44.46 -101.44 -106.67
C LYS A 477 -43.06 -102.04 -106.78
N VAL A 478 -42.62 -102.85 -105.80
CA VAL A 478 -41.33 -103.56 -105.86
C VAL A 478 -41.35 -104.65 -106.94
N SER A 479 -42.45 -105.39 -107.09
CA SER A 479 -42.61 -106.35 -108.19
C SER A 479 -42.55 -105.69 -109.57
N ASP A 480 -43.19 -104.52 -109.73
CA ASP A 480 -43.18 -103.77 -110.99
C ASP A 480 -41.78 -103.16 -111.31
N ILE A 481 -41.05 -102.74 -110.27
CA ILE A 481 -39.69 -102.21 -110.41
C ILE A 481 -38.70 -103.34 -110.77
N GLU A 482 -38.86 -104.56 -110.25
CA GLU A 482 -38.00 -105.70 -110.62
C GLU A 482 -38.18 -106.14 -112.09
N GLU A 483 -39.40 -106.08 -112.64
CA GLU A 483 -39.62 -106.31 -114.08
C GLU A 483 -39.05 -105.19 -114.97
N MET A 484 -39.17 -103.93 -114.53
CA MET A 484 -38.61 -102.77 -115.24
C MET A 484 -37.08 -102.78 -115.22
N LEU A 485 -36.44 -103.14 -114.10
CA LEU A 485 -34.99 -103.20 -113.97
C LEU A 485 -34.41 -104.23 -114.96
N LYS A 486 -35.07 -105.39 -115.09
CA LYS A 486 -34.66 -106.46 -116.00
C LYS A 486 -34.76 -106.07 -117.49
N GLN A 487 -35.70 -105.20 -117.85
CA GLN A 487 -35.77 -104.62 -119.21
C GLN A 487 -34.67 -103.57 -119.42
N THR A 488 -34.41 -102.71 -118.44
CA THR A 488 -33.35 -101.69 -118.56
C THR A 488 -31.94 -102.29 -118.60
N GLU A 489 -31.68 -103.40 -117.92
CA GLU A 489 -30.39 -104.10 -118.00
C GLU A 489 -30.15 -104.70 -119.40
N GLN A 490 -31.19 -105.24 -120.04
CA GLN A 490 -31.07 -105.79 -121.40
C GLN A 490 -30.87 -104.71 -122.47
N ASP A 491 -31.41 -103.51 -122.27
CA ASP A 491 -31.20 -102.37 -123.17
C ASP A 491 -29.85 -101.69 -122.93
N ALA A 492 -29.42 -101.57 -121.67
CA ALA A 492 -28.09 -101.05 -121.33
C ALA A 492 -26.96 -101.94 -121.89
N ASP A 493 -27.11 -103.27 -121.86
CA ASP A 493 -26.12 -104.19 -122.43
C ASP A 493 -26.04 -104.11 -123.98
N LYS A 494 -27.14 -103.80 -124.66
CA LYS A 494 -27.14 -103.50 -126.11
C LYS A 494 -26.50 -102.15 -126.43
N GLU A 495 -26.76 -101.12 -125.62
CA GLU A 495 -26.18 -99.79 -125.77
C GLU A 495 -24.66 -99.79 -125.53
N ILE A 496 -24.18 -100.56 -124.54
CA ILE A 496 -22.75 -100.71 -124.26
C ILE A 496 -22.04 -101.39 -125.43
N LEU A 497 -22.66 -102.37 -126.10
CA LEU A 497 -22.11 -103.05 -127.28
C LEU A 497 -22.02 -102.12 -128.50
N GLU A 498 -23.03 -101.27 -128.72
CA GLU A 498 -23.01 -100.26 -129.79
C GLU A 498 -22.02 -99.12 -129.51
N LEU A 499 -21.94 -98.64 -128.27
CA LEU A 499 -20.95 -97.65 -127.83
C LEU A 499 -19.53 -98.18 -127.99
N ARG A 500 -19.28 -99.47 -127.67
CA ARG A 500 -17.96 -100.09 -127.85
C ARG A 500 -17.54 -100.13 -129.32
N MET A 501 -18.43 -100.48 -130.25
CA MET A 501 -18.14 -100.43 -131.69
C MET A 501 -17.92 -99.00 -132.20
N LYS A 502 -18.66 -98.01 -131.66
CA LYS A 502 -18.50 -96.60 -132.02
C LYS A 502 -17.15 -96.06 -131.56
N TYR A 503 -16.76 -96.35 -130.32
CA TYR A 503 -15.49 -95.94 -129.74
C TYR A 503 -14.29 -96.63 -130.40
N GLU A 504 -14.42 -97.87 -130.83
CA GLU A 504 -13.35 -98.56 -131.55
C GLU A 504 -13.11 -97.98 -132.96
N LYS A 505 -14.18 -97.45 -133.58
CA LYS A 505 -14.09 -96.71 -134.85
C LYS A 505 -13.46 -95.33 -134.67
N THR A 506 -13.86 -94.58 -133.64
CA THR A 506 -13.25 -93.26 -133.34
C THR A 506 -11.79 -93.41 -132.92
N LEU A 507 -11.43 -94.47 -132.19
CA LEU A 507 -10.05 -94.74 -131.78
C LEU A 507 -9.13 -95.02 -132.99
N LYS A 508 -9.63 -95.67 -134.05
CA LYS A 508 -8.86 -95.84 -135.30
C LYS A 508 -8.61 -94.52 -136.01
N VAL A 509 -9.62 -93.65 -136.09
CA VAL A 509 -9.50 -92.31 -136.67
C VAL A 509 -8.55 -91.44 -135.83
N GLU A 510 -8.62 -91.53 -134.50
CA GLU A 510 -7.69 -90.83 -133.61
C GLU A 510 -6.25 -91.35 -133.77
N LYS A 511 -6.03 -92.65 -133.93
CA LYS A 511 -4.68 -93.20 -134.17
C LYS A 511 -4.09 -92.70 -135.50
N GLU A 512 -4.88 -92.55 -136.56
CA GLU A 512 -4.43 -91.95 -137.82
C GLU A 512 -4.13 -90.46 -137.67
N SER A 513 -4.96 -89.72 -136.90
CA SER A 513 -4.71 -88.31 -136.58
C SER A 513 -3.45 -88.11 -135.73
N ASN A 514 -3.16 -89.05 -134.81
CA ASN A 514 -1.99 -89.01 -133.94
C ASN A 514 -0.70 -89.30 -134.73
N ILE A 515 -0.76 -90.16 -135.75
CA ILE A 515 0.36 -90.37 -136.67
C ILE A 515 0.63 -89.10 -137.50
N ARG A 516 -0.42 -88.38 -137.93
CA ARG A 516 -0.29 -87.06 -138.58
C ARG A 516 0.36 -86.02 -137.67
N LEU A 517 -0.11 -85.92 -136.42
CA LEU A 517 0.47 -85.03 -135.41
C LEU A 517 1.91 -85.41 -135.05
N ARG A 518 2.27 -86.71 -135.05
CA ARG A 518 3.68 -87.16 -134.93
C ARG A 518 4.55 -86.71 -136.10
N GLY A 519 3.99 -86.58 -137.31
CA GLY A 519 4.68 -86.01 -138.47
C GLY A 519 4.93 -84.50 -138.33
N GLU A 520 3.91 -83.75 -137.90
CA GLU A 520 4.00 -82.31 -137.65
C GLU A 520 4.93 -81.99 -136.47
N ILE A 521 4.88 -82.79 -135.39
CA ILE A 521 5.83 -82.73 -134.29
C ILE A 521 7.25 -83.02 -134.77
N GLY A 522 7.47 -83.90 -135.75
CA GLY A 522 8.78 -84.13 -136.37
C GLY A 522 9.33 -82.91 -137.12
N VAL A 523 8.45 -82.13 -137.77
CA VAL A 523 8.80 -80.86 -138.43
C VAL A 523 9.10 -79.78 -137.39
N ILE A 524 8.32 -79.73 -136.30
CA ILE A 524 8.60 -78.86 -135.16
C ILE A 524 9.90 -79.27 -134.46
N LYS A 525 10.21 -80.57 -134.38
CA LYS A 525 11.48 -81.10 -133.84
C LYS A 525 12.68 -80.67 -134.70
N LYS A 526 12.52 -80.55 -136.02
CA LYS A 526 13.55 -80.01 -136.92
C LYS A 526 13.69 -78.49 -136.81
N LYS A 527 12.60 -77.73 -136.68
CA LYS A 527 12.65 -76.29 -136.37
C LYS A 527 13.25 -76.03 -134.99
N TYR A 528 12.93 -76.85 -134.00
CA TYR A 528 13.50 -76.78 -132.66
C TYR A 528 14.99 -77.14 -132.66
N GLN A 529 15.41 -78.13 -133.48
CA GLN A 529 16.83 -78.44 -133.66
C GLN A 529 17.59 -77.33 -134.40
N SER A 530 16.98 -76.59 -135.33
CA SER A 530 17.63 -75.43 -135.95
C SER A 530 17.75 -74.28 -134.96
N ILE A 531 16.68 -73.97 -134.22
CA ILE A 531 16.70 -72.94 -133.17
C ILE A 531 17.67 -73.32 -132.04
N MET A 532 17.77 -74.61 -131.70
CA MET A 532 18.76 -75.09 -130.73
C MET A 532 20.20 -74.94 -131.24
N LYS A 533 20.43 -75.18 -132.53
CA LYS A 533 21.73 -74.98 -133.17
C LYS A 533 22.09 -73.48 -133.20
N ASP A 534 21.12 -72.61 -133.44
CA ASP A 534 21.27 -71.16 -133.35
C ASP A 534 21.52 -70.70 -131.91
N THR A 535 20.87 -71.32 -130.89
CA THR A 535 21.20 -71.04 -129.48
C THR A 535 22.56 -71.58 -129.06
N GLU A 536 23.04 -72.66 -129.67
CA GLU A 536 24.39 -73.18 -129.41
C GLU A 536 25.46 -72.29 -130.07
N GLU A 537 25.19 -71.73 -131.26
CA GLU A 537 26.00 -70.68 -131.89
C GLU A 537 25.99 -69.38 -131.07
N GLN A 538 24.83 -68.98 -130.54
CA GLN A 538 24.75 -67.86 -129.58
C GLN A 538 25.48 -68.18 -128.27
N LYS A 539 25.49 -69.44 -127.81
CA LYS A 539 26.28 -69.86 -126.65
C LYS A 539 27.78 -69.81 -126.92
N VAL A 540 28.23 -70.20 -128.10
CA VAL A 540 29.63 -70.05 -128.53
C VAL A 540 29.99 -68.56 -128.60
N SER A 541 29.07 -67.70 -129.04
CA SER A 541 29.23 -66.24 -128.94
C SER A 541 29.26 -65.74 -127.49
N ILE A 542 28.46 -66.31 -126.59
CA ILE A 542 28.53 -66.05 -125.14
C ILE A 542 29.85 -66.55 -124.55
N GLN A 543 30.41 -67.64 -125.07
CA GLN A 543 31.72 -68.18 -124.70
C GLN A 543 32.85 -67.27 -125.17
N ASN A 544 32.72 -66.63 -126.33
CA ASN A 544 33.63 -65.60 -126.81
C ASN A 544 33.51 -64.32 -125.97
N MET A 545 32.30 -63.90 -125.63
CA MET A 545 32.06 -62.80 -124.69
C MET A 545 32.54 -63.13 -123.27
N ASN A 546 32.52 -64.41 -122.86
CA ASN A 546 33.03 -64.82 -121.56
C ASN A 546 34.54 -65.02 -121.53
N THR A 547 35.18 -65.35 -122.66
CA THR A 547 36.64 -65.29 -122.77
C THR A 547 37.11 -63.83 -122.81
N GLU A 548 36.29 -62.90 -123.31
CA GLU A 548 36.45 -61.47 -123.05
C GLU A 548 36.17 -61.09 -121.59
N ASN A 549 35.17 -61.67 -120.92
CA ASN A 549 35.01 -61.52 -119.47
C ASN A 549 36.16 -62.15 -118.69
N GLN A 550 36.83 -63.18 -119.19
CA GLN A 550 38.05 -63.69 -118.59
C GLN A 550 39.20 -62.70 -118.77
N LYS A 551 39.26 -61.96 -119.89
CA LYS A 551 40.20 -60.85 -120.08
C LYS A 551 39.88 -59.66 -119.15
N LEU A 552 38.59 -59.38 -118.94
CA LEU A 552 38.13 -58.35 -118.00
C LEU A 552 38.28 -58.79 -116.53
N ASN A 553 38.08 -60.07 -116.20
CA ASN A 553 38.30 -60.59 -114.85
C ASN A 553 39.77 -60.82 -114.55
N THR A 554 40.64 -61.04 -115.54
CA THR A 554 42.09 -60.84 -115.33
C THR A 554 42.43 -59.37 -115.10
N SER A 555 41.57 -58.44 -115.54
CA SER A 555 41.61 -57.04 -115.11
C SER A 555 41.00 -56.86 -113.69
N ILE A 556 40.06 -57.70 -113.26
CA ILE A 556 39.66 -57.81 -111.84
C ILE A 556 40.75 -58.47 -111.00
N LYS A 557 41.58 -59.37 -111.55
CA LYS A 557 42.84 -59.81 -110.91
C LYS A 557 43.86 -58.69 -110.79
N THR A 558 43.75 -57.63 -111.60
CA THR A 558 44.46 -56.39 -111.34
C THR A 558 43.78 -55.51 -110.29
N LEU A 559 42.52 -55.80 -109.91
CA LEU A 559 41.86 -55.27 -108.69
C LEU A 559 42.04 -56.18 -107.45
N GLU A 560 42.34 -57.48 -107.61
CA GLU A 560 42.99 -58.29 -106.56
C GLU A 560 44.37 -57.73 -106.19
N LYS A 561 44.91 -56.82 -107.00
CA LYS A 561 46.17 -56.11 -106.78
C LYS A 561 45.92 -54.78 -106.08
N ASP A 562 44.83 -54.12 -106.44
CA ASP A 562 44.29 -53.06 -105.62
C ASP A 562 43.94 -53.65 -104.28
N ILE A 563 44.44 -52.98 -103.26
CA ILE A 563 43.58 -52.87 -102.10
C ILE A 563 43.51 -54.21 -101.29
N THR A 564 44.43 -55.11 -101.59
CA THR A 564 45.62 -55.37 -100.76
C THR A 564 46.10 -54.18 -99.87
N ASP A 565 45.80 -52.94 -100.24
CA ASP A 565 45.71 -51.75 -99.38
C ASP A 565 44.65 -51.80 -98.26
N LEU A 566 43.47 -52.42 -98.37
CA LEU A 566 42.52 -52.62 -97.24
C LEU A 566 42.97 -53.73 -96.29
N LYS A 567 43.83 -54.64 -96.76
CA LYS A 567 44.66 -55.45 -95.85
C LYS A 567 45.62 -54.58 -94.99
N LYS A 568 45.80 -53.27 -95.23
CA LYS A 568 46.39 -52.32 -94.24
C LYS A 568 45.36 -51.80 -93.23
N GLU A 569 44.06 -51.87 -93.50
CA GLU A 569 43.03 -51.43 -92.56
C GLU A 569 42.77 -52.47 -91.47
N ILE A 570 42.86 -53.75 -91.84
CA ILE A 570 42.99 -54.88 -90.90
C ILE A 570 44.13 -54.61 -89.90
N ASN A 571 45.27 -54.06 -90.34
CA ASN A 571 46.36 -53.65 -89.45
C ASN A 571 46.04 -52.45 -88.53
N SER A 572 45.05 -51.61 -88.84
CA SER A 572 44.73 -50.41 -88.04
C SER A 572 43.68 -50.64 -86.95
N ARG A 573 42.87 -51.70 -87.04
CA ARG A 573 41.90 -52.04 -85.98
C ARG A 573 42.37 -53.17 -85.08
N ASP A 574 43.32 -53.97 -85.55
CA ASP A 574 44.18 -54.76 -84.66
C ASP A 574 44.91 -53.85 -83.62
N ASP A 575 45.15 -52.55 -83.91
CA ASP A 575 45.59 -51.56 -82.91
C ASP A 575 44.49 -51.19 -81.88
N SER A 576 43.22 -51.22 -82.28
CA SER A 576 42.08 -50.92 -81.41
C SER A 576 41.75 -52.11 -80.49
N ILE A 577 42.01 -53.33 -80.96
CA ILE A 577 42.08 -54.53 -80.13
C ILE A 577 43.18 -54.37 -79.07
N GLY A 578 44.32 -53.75 -79.42
CA GLY A 578 45.38 -53.37 -78.46
C GLY A 578 45.00 -52.29 -77.43
N GLU A 579 44.05 -51.39 -77.71
CA GLU A 579 43.54 -50.40 -76.74
C GLU A 579 42.53 -51.00 -75.76
N LYS A 580 41.70 -51.93 -76.20
CA LYS A 580 40.78 -52.64 -75.30
C LYS A 580 41.51 -53.64 -74.42
N GLU A 581 42.61 -54.20 -74.89
CA GLU A 581 43.56 -54.94 -74.05
C GLU A 581 44.26 -54.03 -73.02
N LYS A 582 44.41 -52.71 -73.27
CA LYS A 582 44.79 -51.73 -72.22
C LYS A 582 43.68 -51.45 -71.21
N GLU A 583 42.39 -51.45 -71.62
CA GLU A 583 41.25 -51.47 -70.67
C GLU A 583 41.29 -52.71 -69.77
N ILE A 584 41.73 -53.85 -70.32
CA ILE A 584 41.96 -55.07 -69.57
C ILE A 584 43.24 -54.98 -68.72
N ILE A 585 44.30 -54.28 -69.10
CA ILE A 585 45.47 -54.06 -68.21
C ILE A 585 45.11 -53.10 -67.05
N ASN A 586 44.12 -52.24 -67.25
CA ASN A 586 43.48 -51.49 -66.18
C ASN A 586 42.65 -52.34 -65.19
N LEU A 587 42.45 -53.66 -65.44
CA LEU A 587 42.08 -54.70 -64.43
C LEU A 587 42.67 -54.37 -63.04
N LYS A 588 43.70 -55.08 -62.66
CA LYS A 588 45.00 -54.52 -62.86
C LYS A 588 45.21 -53.54 -61.73
N ARG A 589 45.06 -52.25 -62.05
CA ARG A 589 45.32 -51.15 -61.11
C ARG A 589 44.17 -50.93 -60.13
N SER A 590 42.91 -50.98 -60.58
CA SER A 590 41.73 -50.77 -59.72
C SER A 590 41.54 -51.91 -58.71
N VAL A 591 41.98 -53.12 -59.06
CA VAL A 591 41.99 -54.29 -58.16
C VAL A 591 43.20 -54.27 -57.19
N MET A 592 44.25 -53.51 -57.50
CA MET A 592 45.41 -53.32 -56.61
C MET A 592 45.21 -52.17 -55.60
N GLU A 593 44.46 -51.12 -55.95
CA GLU A 593 44.23 -49.95 -55.08
C GLU A 593 43.23 -50.20 -53.94
N LEU A 594 42.18 -51.02 -54.11
CA LEU A 594 41.24 -51.30 -53.01
C LEU A 594 41.69 -52.44 -52.08
N ARG A 595 42.80 -53.12 -52.37
CA ARG A 595 43.55 -53.94 -51.40
C ARG A 595 44.44 -53.09 -50.47
N LYS A 596 44.40 -51.75 -50.58
CA LYS A 596 45.22 -50.81 -49.79
C LYS A 596 44.48 -50.09 -48.64
N ASN A 597 43.18 -50.35 -48.45
CA ASN A 597 42.44 -50.07 -47.21
C ASN A 597 42.10 -51.47 -46.61
N ARG A 598 42.83 -52.09 -45.68
CA ARG A 598 43.39 -51.63 -44.41
C ARG A 598 42.50 -50.70 -43.61
#